data_AF-A0A3C1T3R5-F1
#
_entry.id   AF-A0A3C1T3R5-F1
#
_cell.length_a   1.000
_cell.length_b   1.000
_cell.length_c   1.000
_cell.angle_alpha   90.00
_cell.angle_beta   90.00
_cell.angle_gamma   90.00
#
_symmetry.space_group_name_H-M   'P 1'
#
loop_
_entity.id
_entity.type
_entity.pdbx_description
1 polymer ?
#
loop_
_entity_poly.entity_id
_entity_poly.type
_entity_poly.pdbx_seq_one_letter_code
_entity_poly.pdbx_strand_id
1 'polypeptide(L)' 'SKNLREEMKPFGIKVTHVLPGAAYTDSWSGTGVDPKRIMEAADIAQMVYAAAQLSPQACVEEIILRPQLGDL' A
#
# COMPACT_ATOMS: atom_id res chain seq x y z
N SER A 1 9.19 -1.47 -9.32
CA SER A 1 8.07 -0.60 -9.73
C SER A 1 8.48 0.51 -10.68
N LYS A 2 9.57 1.25 -10.41
CA LYS A 2 10.03 2.40 -11.24
C LYS A 2 10.18 2.08 -12.74
N ASN A 3 10.90 1.02 -13.11
CA ASN A 3 11.07 0.63 -14.52
C ASN A 3 9.72 0.30 -15.19
N LEU A 4 8.91 -0.53 -14.54
CA LEU A 4 7.57 -0.87 -15.04
C LEU A 4 6.71 0.38 -15.27
N ARG A 5 6.76 1.36 -14.37
CA ARG A 5 6.03 2.62 -14.57
C ARG A 5 6.49 3.35 -15.83
N GLU A 6 7.80 3.48 -16.05
CA GLU A 6 8.33 4.12 -17.25
C GLU A 6 7.91 3.39 -18.53
N GLU A 7 7.97 2.06 -18.52
CA GLU A 7 7.52 1.21 -19.62
C GLU A 7 6.01 1.35 -19.90
N MET A 8 5.20 1.66 -18.88
CA MET A 8 3.75 1.74 -18.98
C MET A 8 3.20 3.11 -19.41
N LYS A 9 4.00 4.19 -19.35
CA LYS A 9 3.57 5.54 -19.74
C LYS A 9 3.01 5.64 -21.18
N PRO A 10 3.62 5.03 -22.22
CA PRO A 10 3.10 5.11 -23.58
C PRO A 10 1.70 4.49 -23.75
N PHE A 11 1.30 3.62 -22.83
CA PHE A 11 0.00 2.94 -22.85
C PHE A 11 -1.05 3.65 -21.97
N GLY A 12 -0.70 4.76 -21.33
CA GLY A 12 -1.60 5.46 -20.40
C GLY A 12 -1.92 4.66 -19.14
N ILE A 13 -1.11 3.65 -18.79
CA ILE A 13 -1.32 2.80 -17.62
C ILE A 13 -0.61 3.42 -16.41
N LYS A 14 -1.38 3.62 -15.34
CA LYS A 14 -0.84 4.08 -14.05
C LYS A 14 -0.23 2.90 -13.29
N VAL A 15 0.91 3.14 -12.65
CA VAL A 15 1.60 2.13 -11.82
C VAL A 15 1.87 2.74 -10.45
N THR A 16 1.34 2.10 -9.41
CA THR A 16 1.53 2.47 -8.00
C THR A 16 2.26 1.35 -7.27
N HIS A 17 3.35 1.69 -6.58
CA HIS A 17 4.06 0.78 -5.70
C HIS A 17 3.50 0.87 -4.28
N VAL A 18 2.98 -0.24 -3.73
CA VAL A 18 2.40 -0.26 -2.39
C VAL A 18 3.35 -1.02 -1.46
N LEU A 19 3.90 -0.34 -0.46
CA LEU A 19 4.83 -0.91 0.52
C LEU A 19 4.23 -0.81 1.93
N PRO A 20 3.32 -1.72 2.31
CA PRO A 20 2.80 -1.75 3.67
C PRO A 20 3.85 -2.35 4.63
N GLY A 21 3.91 -1.81 5.84
CA GLY A 21 4.52 -2.47 6.99
C GLY A 21 3.61 -3.56 7.53
N ALA A 22 3.77 -3.93 8.79
CA ALA A 22 2.91 -4.93 9.42
C ALA A 22 1.43 -4.51 9.36
N ALA A 23 0.61 -5.33 8.70
CA ALA A 23 -0.84 -5.18 8.57
C ALA A 23 -1.52 -6.45 9.07
N TYR A 24 -2.56 -6.32 9.90
CA TYR A 24 -3.15 -7.45 10.59
C TYR A 24 -4.00 -8.27 9.63
N THR A 25 -3.49 -9.45 9.30
CA THR A 25 -4.12 -10.47 8.45
C THR A 25 -3.87 -11.84 9.07
N ASP A 26 -4.44 -12.89 8.49
CA ASP A 26 -4.25 -14.27 8.98
C ASP A 26 -2.78 -14.70 9.04
N SER A 27 -1.86 -14.06 8.29
CA SER A 27 -0.42 -14.37 8.39
C SER A 27 0.19 -14.02 9.76
N TRP A 28 -0.49 -13.17 10.54
CA TRP A 28 -0.09 -12.79 11.90
C TRP A 28 -0.80 -13.61 12.98
N SER A 29 -1.72 -14.51 12.59
CA SER A 29 -2.43 -15.38 13.52
C SER A 29 -1.46 -16.26 14.31
N GLY A 30 -1.64 -16.31 15.63
CA GLY A 30 -0.79 -17.13 16.51
C GLY A 30 0.61 -16.60 16.78
N THR A 31 1.01 -15.45 16.23
CA THR A 31 2.35 -14.86 16.47
C THR A 31 2.51 -14.27 17.88
N GLY A 32 1.40 -14.03 18.60
CA GLY A 32 1.41 -13.41 19.93
C GLY A 32 1.66 -11.89 19.92
N VAL A 33 1.83 -11.28 18.74
CA VAL A 33 1.94 -9.83 18.59
C VAL A 33 0.58 -9.19 18.90
N ASP A 34 0.59 -8.13 19.72
CA ASP A 34 -0.63 -7.36 20.01
C ASP A 34 -1.18 -6.75 18.71
N PRO A 35 -2.43 -7.06 18.30
CA PRO A 35 -3.03 -6.48 17.11
C PRO A 35 -3.02 -4.95 17.09
N LYS A 36 -3.04 -4.29 18.26
CA LYS A 36 -2.98 -2.82 18.37
C LYS A 36 -1.62 -2.23 17.99
N ARG A 37 -0.58 -3.07 17.84
CA ARG A 37 0.75 -2.68 17.36
C ARG A 37 0.88 -2.74 15.84
N ILE A 38 -0.10 -3.31 15.14
CA ILE A 38 -0.12 -3.57 13.70
C ILE A 38 -1.16 -2.65 13.05
N MET A 39 -0.98 -2.27 11.78
CA MET A 39 -2.01 -1.55 11.03
C MET A 39 -3.21 -2.45 10.70
N GLU A 40 -4.37 -1.88 10.41
CA GLU A 40 -5.51 -2.65 9.91
C GLU A 40 -5.36 -2.91 8.41
N ALA A 41 -5.73 -4.11 7.93
CA ALA A 41 -5.70 -4.40 6.48
C ALA A 41 -6.58 -3.43 5.67
N ALA A 42 -7.66 -2.92 6.30
CA ALA A 42 -8.55 -1.93 5.71
C ALA A 42 -7.86 -0.60 5.40
N ASP A 43 -6.83 -0.20 6.17
CA ASP A 43 -6.08 1.04 5.93
C ASP A 43 -5.37 0.97 4.57
N ILE A 44 -4.76 -0.17 4.25
CA ILE A 44 -4.09 -0.41 2.97
C ILE A 44 -5.12 -0.38 1.84
N ALA A 45 -6.26 -1.06 2.03
CA ALA A 45 -7.32 -1.12 1.03
C ALA A 45 -7.89 0.26 0.70
N GLN A 46 -8.14 1.10 1.71
CA GLN A 46 -8.62 2.47 1.53
C GLN A 46 -7.65 3.31 0.70
N MET A 47 -6.34 3.19 0.96
CA MET A 47 -5.33 3.94 0.21
C MET A 47 -5.20 3.48 -1.24
N VAL A 48 -5.26 2.16 -1.49
CA VAL A 48 -5.28 1.62 -2.87
C VAL A 48 -6.52 2.10 -3.61
N TYR A 49 -7.68 2.06 -2.96
CA TYR A 49 -8.94 2.52 -3.55
C TYR A 49 -8.89 4.03 -3.87
N ALA A 50 -8.41 4.85 -2.94
CA ALA A 50 -8.27 6.29 -3.14
C ALA A 50 -7.33 6.61 -4.32
N ALA A 51 -6.20 5.92 -4.44
CA ALA A 51 -5.27 6.10 -5.55
C ALA A 51 -5.89 5.77 -6.91
N ALA A 52 -6.78 4.78 -6.97
CA ALA A 52 -7.49 4.39 -8.18
C ALA A 52 -8.56 5.40 -8.63
N GLN A 53 -9.10 6.22 -7.72
CA GLN A 53 -10.16 7.19 -8.02
C GLN A 53 -9.66 8.53 -8.56
N LEU A 54 -8.35 8.74 -8.63
CA LEU A 54 -7.78 10.00 -9.13
C LEU A 54 -7.99 10.18 -10.64
N SER A 55 -8.02 11.44 -11.08
CA SER A 55 -8.15 11.79 -12.50
C SER A 55 -7.11 11.08 -13.37
N PRO A 56 -7.35 10.85 -14.67
CA PRO A 56 -6.40 10.16 -15.55
C PRO A 56 -4.99 10.76 -15.57
N GLN A 57 -4.84 12.05 -15.28
CA GLN A 57 -3.56 12.77 -15.27
C GLN A 57 -2.72 12.51 -14.01
N ALA A 58 -3.35 12.18 -12.88
CA ALA A 58 -2.68 12.00 -11.60
C ALA A 58 -2.35 10.52 -11.35
N CYS A 59 -1.08 10.24 -11.06
CA CYS A 59 -0.58 8.91 -10.70
C CYS A 59 0.10 8.97 -9.33
N VAL A 60 -0.46 8.26 -8.34
CA VAL A 60 0.27 7.99 -7.10
C VAL A 60 1.39 7.01 -7.45
N GLU A 61 2.65 7.43 -7.34
CA GLU A 61 3.77 6.56 -7.69
C GLU A 61 4.07 5.54 -6.59
N GLU A 62 3.95 5.95 -5.33
CA GLU A 62 4.31 5.14 -4.19
C GLU A 62 3.41 5.41 -2.97
N ILE A 63 3.04 4.34 -2.27
CA ILE A 63 2.31 4.38 -1.01
C ILE A 63 3.14 3.62 0.02
N ILE A 64 3.68 4.34 1.01
CA ILE A 64 4.39 3.77 2.15
C ILE A 64 3.48 3.92 3.37
N LEU A 65 3.12 2.78 3.96
CA LEU A 65 2.32 2.72 5.19
C LEU A 65 3.10 1.97 6.25
N ARG A 66 3.14 2.48 7.48
CA ARG A 66 3.86 1.89 8.60
C ARG A 66 2.99 1.98 9.85
N PRO A 67 3.08 1.00 10.78
CA PRO A 67 2.45 1.16 12.08
C PRO A 67 2.95 2.44 12.74
N GLN A 68 2.08 3.11 13.50
CA GLN A 68 2.36 4.44 14.04
C GLN A 68 3.59 4.45 14.98
N LEU A 69 3.86 3.34 15.67
CA LEU A 69 5.02 3.15 16.55
C LEU A 69 6.26 2.61 15.82
N GLY A 70 6.23 2.53 14.49
CA GLY A 70 7.29 1.93 13.68
C GLY A 70 7.13 0.44 13.47
N ASP A 71 8.14 -0.17 12.85
CA ASP A 71 8.15 -1.58 12.50
C ASP A 71 8.17 -2.50 13.74
N LEU A 72 7.83 -3.77 13.51
CA LEU A 72 7.75 -4.83 14.52
C LEU A 72 8.84 -5.87 14.36
#